data_AF-A0A8I0H7X3-F1
#
_entry.id   AF-A0A8I0H7X3-F1
#
_cell.length_a   1.000
_cell.length_b   1.000
_cell.length_c   1.000
_cell.angle_alpha   90.00
_cell.angle_beta   90.00
_cell.angle_gamma   90.00
#
_symmetry.space_group_name_H-M   'P 1'
#
loop_
_entity.id
_entity.type
_entity.pdbx_description
1 polymer ?
#
loop_
_entity_poly.entity_id
_entity_poly.type
_entity_poly.pdbx_seq_one_letter_code
_entity_poly.pdbx_strand_id
1 'polypeptide(L)' 'SKGTMDKKDPSVRRYLAERAELLGAVRLPNNAFQANAGTEVTTDILFLQKRERPAISEPDWVQLGESAEGFAINQY' A
#
# COMPACT_ATOMS: atom_id res chain seq x y z
N SER A 1 -12.66 -8.06 -4.41
CA SER A 1 -11.52 -8.19 -3.48
C SER A 1 -10.84 -6.83 -3.40
N LYS A 2 -10.28 -6.45 -2.24
CA LYS A 2 -9.42 -5.25 -2.14
C LYS A 2 -7.98 -5.63 -2.45
N GLY A 3 -7.21 -4.72 -3.06
CA GLY A 3 -5.79 -4.93 -3.37
C GLY A 3 -4.94 -5.14 -2.12
N THR A 4 -3.71 -5.63 -2.29
CA THR A 4 -2.79 -6.01 -1.20
C THR A 4 -2.62 -4.93 -0.13
N MET A 5 -2.57 -3.66 -0.52
CA MET A 5 -2.41 -2.54 0.41
C MET A 5 -3.72 -2.15 1.10
N ASP A 6 -4.86 -2.17 0.40
CA ASP A 6 -6.17 -1.78 0.95
C ASP A 6 -6.88 -2.90 1.74
N LYS A 7 -6.23 -4.05 1.90
CA LYS A 7 -6.83 -5.21 2.58
C LYS A 7 -6.91 -4.95 4.08
N LYS A 8 -8.05 -5.29 4.70
CA LYS A 8 -8.22 -5.17 6.16
C LYS A 8 -7.17 -5.98 6.93
N ASP A 9 -6.81 -7.15 6.41
CA ASP A 9 -5.75 -7.98 6.97
C ASP A 9 -4.37 -7.37 6.68
N PRO A 10 -3.61 -6.96 7.71
CA PRO A 10 -2.28 -6.37 7.57
C PRO A 10 -1.16 -7.40 7.35
N SER A 11 -1.45 -8.72 7.32
CA SER A 11 -0.44 -9.78 7.23
C SER A 11 0.61 -9.56 6.15
N VAL A 12 0.19 -9.18 4.94
CA VAL A 12 1.12 -8.89 3.84
C VAL A 12 1.90 -7.59 4.07
N ARG A 13 1.27 -6.55 4.63
CA ARG A 13 1.95 -5.28 4.95
C ARG A 13 3.00 -5.48 6.05
N ARG A 14 2.71 -6.28 7.08
CA ARG A 14 3.68 -6.69 8.10
C ARG A 14 4.86 -7.43 7.50
N TYR A 15 4.57 -8.42 6.65
CA TYR A 15 5.60 -9.21 5.98
C TYR A 15 6.56 -8.32 5.16
N LEU A 16 6.01 -7.34 4.45
CA LEU A 16 6.79 -6.35 3.71
C LEU A 16 7.57 -5.42 4.64
N ALA A 17 6.95 -4.88 5.68
CA ALA A 17 7.58 -3.96 6.63
C ALA A 17 8.73 -4.59 7.42
N GLU A 18 8.65 -5.89 7.72
CA GLU A 18 9.76 -6.63 8.33
C GLU A 18 11.01 -6.65 7.43
N ARG A 19 10.83 -6.68 6.11
CA ARG A 19 11.88 -6.96 5.12
C ARG A 19 12.29 -5.76 4.29
N ALA A 20 11.49 -4.71 4.29
CA ALA A 20 11.69 -3.54 3.46
C ALA A 20 11.22 -2.26 4.15
N GLU A 21 11.89 -1.18 3.81
CA GLU A 21 11.52 0.18 4.16
C GLU A 21 10.76 0.82 3.00
N LEU A 22 9.64 1.46 3.29
CA LEU A 22 8.86 2.20 2.30
C LEU A 22 9.50 3.59 2.13
N LEU A 23 10.14 3.79 0.97
CA LEU A 23 10.77 5.06 0.62
C LEU A 23 9.76 6.09 0.10
N GLY A 24 8.65 5.61 -0.46
CA GLY A 24 7.59 6.45 -0.97
C GLY A 24 6.57 5.65 -1.77
N ALA A 25 5.45 6.30 -2.09
CA ALA A 25 4.37 5.73 -2.88
C ALA A 25 3.74 6.78 -3.78
N VAL A 26 3.24 6.34 -4.94
CA VAL A 26 2.50 7.18 -5.89
C VAL A 26 1.20 6.49 -6.24
N ARG A 27 0.08 7.17 -6.00
CA ARG A 27 -1.24 6.74 -6.46
C ARG A 27 -1.46 7.24 -7.88
N LEU A 28 -1.72 6.33 -8.80
CA LEU A 28 -2.05 6.65 -10.17
C LEU A 28 -3.53 7.07 -10.29
N PRO A 29 -3.87 7.90 -11.29
CA PRO A 29 -5.25 8.14 -11.67
C PRO A 29 -5.98 6.81 -11.96
N ASN A 30 -7.27 6.72 -11.63
CA ASN A 30 -8.09 5.52 -11.81
C ASN A 30 -8.23 5.07 -13.28
N ASN A 31 -7.95 5.95 -14.24
CA ASN A 31 -7.98 5.65 -15.67
C ASN A 31 -6.61 5.20 -16.25
N ALA A 32 -5.58 5.04 -15.41
CA ALA A 32 -4.22 4.72 -15.85
C ALA A 32 -4.14 3.42 -16.67
N PHE A 33 -5.04 2.46 -16.44
CA PHE A 33 -5.11 1.19 -17.17
C PHE A 33 -6.32 1.09 -18.10
N GLN A 34 -7.12 2.15 -18.25
CA GLN A 34 -8.33 2.09 -19.08
C GLN A 34 -8.01 1.87 -20.56
N ALA A 35 -7.02 2.59 -21.08
CA ALA A 35 -6.63 2.48 -22.50
C ALA A 35 -5.96 1.15 -22.86
N ASN A 36 -5.24 0.53 -21.91
CA ASN A 36 -4.41 -0.66 -22.16
C ASN A 36 -5.04 -1.97 -21.66
N ALA A 37 -5.94 -1.91 -20.67
CA ALA A 37 -6.53 -3.08 -20.02
C ALA A 37 -8.05 -2.97 -19.82
N GLY A 38 -8.69 -1.89 -20.29
CA GLY A 38 -10.15 -1.72 -20.24
C GLY A 38 -10.74 -1.68 -18.83
N THR A 39 -9.94 -1.37 -17.81
CA THR A 39 -10.38 -1.35 -16.41
C THR A 39 -10.06 -0.03 -15.72
N GLU A 40 -11.04 0.46 -14.95
CA GLU A 40 -10.88 1.62 -14.07
C GLU A 40 -10.51 1.11 -12.67
N VAL A 41 -9.22 0.98 -12.42
CA VAL A 41 -8.68 0.45 -11.16
C VAL A 41 -7.77 1.48 -10.51
N THR A 42 -8.03 1.79 -9.25
CA THR A 42 -7.09 2.54 -8.41
C THR A 42 -5.82 1.72 -8.25
N THR A 43 -4.67 2.29 -8.63
CA THR A 43 -3.39 1.59 -8.60
C THR A 43 -2.33 2.42 -7.90
N ASP A 44 -1.51 1.76 -7.09
CA ASP A 44 -0.40 2.36 -6.37
C ASP A 44 0.93 1.79 -6.86
N ILE A 45 1.94 2.64 -6.97
CA ILE A 45 3.35 2.26 -7.14
C ILE A 45 4.04 2.49 -5.81
N LEU A 46 4.65 1.43 -5.26
CA LEU A 46 5.39 1.49 -4.00
C LEU A 46 6.89 1.37 -4.26
N PHE A 47 7.69 2.25 -3.65
CA PHE A 47 9.15 2.19 -3.68
C PHE A 47 9.65 1.60 -2.36
N LEU A 48 10.16 0.36 -2.42
CA LEU A 48 10.62 -0.39 -1.25
C LEU A 48 12.14 -0.60 -1.31
N GLN A 49 12.84 -0.25 -0.24
CA GLN A 49 14.25 -0.62 -0.05
C GLN A 49 14.35 -1.87 0.82
N LYS A 50 14.99 -2.93 0.31
CA LYS A 50 15.25 -4.13 1.08
C LYS A 50 16.14 -3.80 2.28
N ARG A 51 15.74 -4.24 3.48
CA ARG A 51 16.54 -4.12 4.69
C ARG A 51 17.57 -5.24 4.78
N GLU A 52 18.74 -4.93 5.32
CA GLU A 52 19.76 -5.94 5.65
C GLU A 52 19.41 -6.73 6.92
N ARG A 53 18.62 -6.13 7.81
CA ARG A 53 18.15 -6.74 9.07
C ARG A 53 16.65 -6.49 9.23
N PRO A 54 15.92 -7.38 9.91
CA PRO A 54 14.50 -7.16 10.18
C PRO A 54 14.23 -5.86 10.93
N ALA A 55 13.04 -5.29 10.71
CA ALA A 55 12.53 -4.14 11.45
C ALA A 55 12.55 -4.36 12.98
N ILE A 56 12.90 -3.33 13.74
CA ILE A 56 12.80 -3.36 15.22
C ILE A 56 11.41 -2.90 15.70
N SER A 57 10.68 -2.14 14.87
CA SER A 57 9.33 -1.65 15.15
C SER A 57 8.42 -1.75 13.91
N GLU A 58 7.12 -1.91 14.14
CA GLU A 58 6.09 -1.86 13.08
C GLU A 58 5.88 -0.39 12.66
N PRO A 59 6.02 -0.05 11.36
CA PRO A 59 5.78 1.31 10.87
C PRO A 59 4.29 1.57 10.62
N ASP A 60 3.88 2.83 10.72
CA ASP A 60 2.47 3.25 10.69
C ASP A 60 1.72 2.82 9.41
N TRP A 61 2.38 2.82 8.26
CA TRP A 61 1.78 2.40 6.97
C TRP A 61 1.34 0.92 6.93
N VAL A 62 1.72 0.11 7.92
CA VAL A 62 1.19 -1.25 8.10
C VAL A 62 -0.27 -1.23 8.51
N GLN A 63 -0.75 -0.18 9.15
CA GLN A 63 -2.15 -0.01 9.50
C GLN A 63 -2.88 0.81 8.45
N LEU A 64 -4.19 0.58 8.34
CA LEU A 64 -5.06 1.43 7.53
C LEU A 64 -5.50 2.62 8.38
N GLY A 65 -5.56 3.79 7.77
CA GLY A 65 -6.22 4.96 8.29
C GLY A 65 -7.68 4.98 7.88
N GLU A 66 -8.37 6.04 8.29
CA GLU A 66 -9.76 6.29 7.95
C GLU A 66 -9.88 7.70 7.36
N SER A 67 -10.57 7.82 6.23
CA SER A 67 -10.89 9.12 5.64
C SER A 67 -11.99 9.82 6.45
N ALA A 68 -12.18 11.12 6.22
CA ALA A 68 -13.29 11.88 6.81
C ALA A 68 -14.69 11.31 6.48
N GLU A 69 -14.78 10.49 5.42
CA GLU A 69 -16.00 9.84 4.95
C GLU A 69 -16.15 8.40 5.51
N GLY A 70 -15.25 7.96 6.40
CA GLY A 70 -15.30 6.64 7.03
C GLY A 70 -14.71 5.51 6.17
N PHE A 71 -13.99 5.84 5.09
CA PHE A 71 -13.37 4.83 4.23
C PHE A 71 -11.97 4.48 4.71
N ALA A 72 -11.66 3.18 4.79
CA ALA A 72 -10.31 2.73 5.09
C ALA A 72 -9.34 3.10 3.97
N ILE A 73 -8.24 3.78 4.30
CA ILE A 73 -7.21 4.30 3.38
C ILE A 73 -5.80 3.91 3.82
N ASN A 74 -4.85 3.87 2.89
CA ASN A 74 -3.45 3.62 3.22
C ASN A 74 -2.80 4.84 3.90
N GLN A 75 -1.82 4.62 4.79
CA GLN A 75 -1.15 5.66 5.59
C GLN A 75 0.31 5.93 5.17
N TYR A 76 0.62 5.85 3.88
CA TYR A 76 1.97 6.14 3.37
C TYR A 76 2.09 7.54 2.77
#